data_AF-A0A0D0DNN0-F1
#
_entry.id   AF-A0A0D0DNN0-F1
#
_cell.length_a   1.000
_cell.length_b   1.000
_cell.length_c   1.000
_cell.angle_alpha   90.00
_cell.angle_beta   90.00
_cell.angle_gamma   90.00
#
_symmetry.space_group_name_H-M   'P 1'
#
loop_
_entity.id
_entity.type
_entity.pdbx_description
1 polymer ?
#
loop_
_entity_poly.entity_id
_entity_poly.type
_entity_poly.pdbx_seq_one_letter_code
_entity_poly.pdbx_strand_id
1 'polypeptide(L)' 'MELQLNVMQQKAYVLKSLGQTLNDSLITIAIVISLPTSYSALQIILMSTVDELSVEAVVFQILIEERS' A
#
# COMPACT_ATOMS: atom_id res chain seq x y z
N MET A 1 11.70 -1.92 7.18
CA MET A 1 10.73 -1.87 6.06
C MET A 1 11.16 -2.75 4.89
N GLU A 2 12.41 -2.66 4.42
CA GLU A 2 12.92 -3.42 3.27
C GLU A 2 12.77 -4.96 3.40
N LEU A 3 13.07 -5.51 4.59
CA LEU A 3 12.90 -6.95 4.86
C LEU A 3 11.44 -7.42 4.72
N GLN A 4 10.48 -6.62 5.21
CA GLN A 4 9.06 -6.97 5.15
C GLN A 4 8.52 -6.87 3.71
N LEU A 5 8.98 -5.87 2.96
CA LEU A 5 8.64 -5.70 1.55
C LEU A 5 9.15 -6.88 0.71
N ASN A 6 10.39 -7.31 0.95
CA ASN A 6 11.00 -8.46 0.27
C ASN A 6 10.24 -9.76 0.59
N VAL A 7 9.85 -9.97 1.85
CA VAL A 7 9.02 -11.14 2.24
C VAL A 7 7.65 -11.11 1.56
N MET A 8 7.01 -9.94 1.44
CA MET A 8 5.74 -9.79 0.73
C MET A 8 5.87 -10.09 -0.76
N GLN A 9 6.88 -9.54 -1.43
CA GLN A 9 7.15 -9.81 -2.85
C GLN A 9 7.42 -11.30 -3.11
N GLN A 10 8.20 -11.95 -2.23
CA GLN A 10 8.52 -13.36 -2.37
C GLN A 10 7.27 -14.24 -2.19
N LYS A 11 6.39 -13.92 -1.23
CA LYS A 11 5.10 -14.61 -1.05
C LYS A 11 4.15 -14.39 -2.23
N ALA A 12 4.07 -13.17 -2.76
CA ALA A 12 3.27 -12.86 -3.95
C ALA A 12 3.77 -13.65 -5.17
N TYR A 13 5.09 -13.77 -5.34
CA TYR A 13 5.69 -14.58 -6.40
C TYR A 13 5.34 -16.08 -6.26
N VAL A 14 5.43 -16.63 -5.05
CA VAL A 14 5.04 -18.02 -4.76
C VAL A 14 3.56 -18.25 -5.09
N LEU A 15 2.66 -17.35 -4.67
CA LEU A 15 1.23 -17.46 -4.96
C LEU A 15 0.94 -17.39 -6.47
N LYS A 16 1.60 -16.48 -7.18
CA LYS A 16 1.52 -16.38 -8.64
C LYS A 16 2.00 -17.66 -9.33
N SER A 17 3.07 -18.27 -8.85
CA SER A 17 3.60 -19.54 -9.40
C SER A 17 2.65 -20.73 -9.20
N LEU A 18 1.78 -20.67 -8.19
CA LEU A 18 0.74 -21.66 -7.88
C LEU A 18 -0.56 -21.40 -8.67
N GLY A 19 -0.57 -20.43 -9.59
CA GLY A 19 -1.77 -20.05 -10.36
C GLY A 19 -2.76 -19.21 -9.56
N GLN A 20 -2.41 -18.80 -8.33
CA GLN A 20 -3.21 -17.89 -7.53
C GLN A 20 -2.73 -16.46 -7.78
N THR A 21 -3.44 -15.73 -8.66
CA THR A 21 -3.23 -14.29 -8.78
C THR A 21 -3.77 -13.63 -7.52
N LEU A 22 -2.88 -13.11 -6.67
CA LEU A 22 -3.31 -12.21 -5.62
C LEU A 22 -3.97 -11.00 -6.28
N ASN A 23 -5.20 -10.72 -5.90
CA ASN A 23 -5.88 -9.52 -6.34
C ASN A 23 -5.03 -8.31 -5.90
N ASP A 24 -4.66 -7.43 -6.82
CA ASP A 24 -3.84 -6.25 -6.54
C ASP A 24 -4.44 -5.38 -5.43
N SER A 25 -5.77 -5.40 -5.28
CA SER A 25 -6.50 -4.77 -4.17
C SER A 25 -6.16 -5.41 -2.82
N LEU A 26 -6.02 -6.74 -2.75
CA LEU A 26 -5.64 -7.45 -1.52
C LEU A 26 -4.18 -7.20 -1.15
N ILE A 27 -3.28 -7.10 -2.14
CA ILE A 27 -1.88 -6.71 -1.92
C ILE A 27 -1.84 -5.28 -1.36
N THR A 28 -2.59 -4.37 -1.96
CA THR A 28 -2.65 -2.96 -1.55
C THR A 28 -3.14 -2.83 -0.11
N ILE A 29 -4.23 -3.52 0.25
CA ILE A 29 -4.74 -3.57 1.63
C ILE A 29 -3.69 -4.13 2.59
N ALA A 30 -3.00 -5.22 2.23
CA ALA A 30 -1.96 -5.81 3.07
C ALA A 30 -0.78 -4.86 3.29
N ILE A 31 -0.37 -4.12 2.25
CA ILE A 31 0.68 -3.09 2.36
C ILE A 31 0.24 -1.99 3.32
N VAL A 32 -0.98 -1.47 3.17
CA VAL A 32 -1.51 -0.40 4.03
C VAL A 32 -1.57 -0.82 5.49
N ILE A 33 -2.08 -2.02 5.79
CA ILE A 33 -2.14 -2.55 7.16
C ILE A 33 -0.74 -2.78 7.75
N SER A 34 0.24 -3.08 6.90
CA SER A 34 1.63 -3.32 7.33
C SER A 34 2.43 -2.03 7.56
N LEU A 35 1.90 -0.87 7.18
CA LEU A 35 2.59 0.40 7.37
C LEU A 35 2.72 0.72 8.87
N PRO A 36 3.88 1.23 9.33
CA PRO A 36 4.01 1.74 10.70
C PRO A 36 3.05 2.89 10.96
N THR A 37 2.67 3.12 12.22
CA THR A 37 1.80 4.23 12.63
C THR A 37 2.35 5.62 12.29
N SER A 38 3.66 5.75 12.07
CA SER A 38 4.29 6.98 11.55
C SER A 38 3.85 7.34 10.11
N TYR A 39 3.20 6.42 9.40
CA TYR A 39 2.66 6.61 8.06
C TYR A 39 1.12 6.69 8.07
N SER A 40 0.51 7.10 9.18
CA SER A 40 -0.95 7.17 9.35
C SER A 40 -1.64 8.00 8.26
N ALA A 41 -1.06 9.13 7.85
CA ALA A 41 -1.58 9.96 6.75
C ALA A 41 -1.65 9.17 5.44
N LEU A 42 -0.57 8.46 5.08
CA LEU A 42 -0.53 7.60 3.90
C LEU A 42 -1.54 6.45 4.00
N GLN A 43 -1.71 5.85 5.19
CA GLN A 43 -2.74 4.82 5.40
C GLN A 43 -4.16 5.35 5.13
N ILE A 44 -4.49 6.54 5.65
CA ILE A 44 -5.80 7.19 5.46
C ILE A 44 -6.04 7.46 3.97
N ILE A 45 -5.04 7.99 3.26
CA ILE A 45 -5.14 8.30 1.83
C ILE A 45 -5.33 7.03 1.00
N LEU A 46 -4.55 5.98 1.27
CA LEU A 46 -4.65 4.72 0.54
C LEU A 46 -5.93 3.92 0.86
N MET A 47 -6.55 4.16 2.03
CA MET A 47 -7.86 3.60 2.40
C MET A 47 -9.04 4.46 1.95
N SER A 48 -8.79 5.69 1.46
CA SER A 48 -9.84 6.54 0.93
C SER A 48 -10.40 5.93 -0.37
N THR A 49 -11.71 5.97 -0.55
CA THR A 49 -12.42 5.38 -1.70
C THR A 49 -12.25 6.19 -2.98
N VAL A 50 -11.05 6.71 -3.24
CA VAL A 50 -10.75 7.47 -4.45
C VAL A 50 -10.44 6.46 -5.55
N ASP A 51 -11.31 6.42 -6.57
CA ASP A 51 -11.28 5.44 -7.67
C ASP A 51 -9.97 5.44 -8.48
N GLU A 52 -9.23 6.56 -8.49
CA GLU A 52 -7.90 6.66 -9.10
C GLU A 52 -6.93 7.42 -8.19
N LEU A 53 -6.04 6.68 -7.54
CA LEU A 53 -4.90 7.25 -6.80
C LEU A 53 -3.69 7.33 -7.74
N SER A 54 -3.41 8.54 -8.25
CA SER A 54 -2.13 8.80 -8.91
C SER A 54 -1.03 9.08 -7.88
N VAL A 55 0.23 8.79 -8.22
CA VAL A 55 1.37 9.06 -7.33
C VAL A 55 1.44 10.53 -6.94
N GLU A 56 1.17 11.44 -7.88
CA GLU A 56 1.15 12.89 -7.64
C GLU A 56 0.03 13.30 -6.67
N ALA A 57 -1.16 12.70 -6.81
CA ALA A 57 -2.27 12.96 -5.89
C ALA A 57 -1.98 12.47 -4.47
N VAL A 58 -1.36 11.29 -4.34
CA VAL A 58 -0.94 10.75 -3.04
C VAL A 58 0.10 11.66 -2.38
N VAL A 59 1.14 12.06 -3.12
CA VAL A 59 2.19 12.96 -2.59
C VAL A 59 1.60 14.30 -2.16
N PHE A 60 0.72 14.88 -2.97
CA PHE A 60 0.07 16.15 -2.65
C PHE A 60 -0.80 16.05 -1.39
N GLN A 61 -1.55 14.96 -1.24
CA GLN A 61 -2.43 14.76 -0.10
C GLN A 61 -1.64 14.50 1.20
N ILE A 62 -0.51 13.79 1.14
CA ILE A 62 0.40 13.65 2.30
C ILE A 62 0.90 15.02 2.76
N LEU A 63 1.32 15.87 1.82
CA LEU A 63 1.81 17.21 2.13
C LEU A 63 0.74 18.11 2.76
N ILE A 64 -0.54 17.89 2.46
CA ILE A 64 -1.66 18.59 3.12
C ILE A 64 -1.86 18.07 4.54
N GLU A 65 -1.94 16.74 4.71
CA GLU A 65 -2.18 16.09 6.00
C GLU A 65 -1.04 16.36 7.00
N GLU A 66 0.22 16.34 6.57
CA GLU A 66 1.37 16.64 7.44
C GLU A 66 1.52 18.12 7.81
N ARG A 67 0.79 19.02 7.14
CA ARG A 67 0.80 20.46 7.41
C ARG A 67 -0.38 20.96 8.26
N SER A 68 -1.38 20.11 8.54
CA SER A 68 -2.49 20.41 9.48
C SER A 68 -2.12 20.02 10.91
#